data_AF-A0A0T1X5V8-F1
#
_entry.id   AF-A0A0T1X5V8-F1
#
_cell.length_a   1.000
_cell.length_b   1.000
_cell.length_c   1.000
_cell.angle_alpha   90.00
_cell.angle_beta   90.00
_cell.angle_gamma   90.00
#
_symmetry.space_group_name_H-M   'P 1'
#
loop_
_entity.id
_entity.type
_entity.pdbx_description
1 polymer ?
#
loop_
_entity_poly.entity_id
_entity_poly.type
_entity_poly.pdbx_seq_one_letter_code
_entity_poly.pdbx_strand_id
1 'polypeptide(L)'
;MSKFIPDRVRDDYAADIQAIRDQHGDDVIVDWVERYHASDDVDRDDVMEALGIDYVGTFYELVRAYNVDRPEPDQVEEARQLEMMRLLLDGKEVPENLRKPASWTKQLN
;
A
#
# COMPACT_ATOMS: atom_id res chain seq x y z
N MET A 1 10.02 10.89 10.37
CA MET A 1 9.43 11.93 9.50
C MET A 1 9.44 11.42 8.09
N SER A 2 8.25 11.10 7.61
CA SER A 2 7.96 10.77 6.23
C SER A 2 8.50 11.85 5.31
N LYS A 3 9.27 11.47 4.29
CA LYS A 3 9.84 12.40 3.31
C LYS A 3 9.90 11.78 1.93
N PHE A 4 9.88 12.63 0.92
CA PHE A 4 10.11 12.25 -0.47
C PHE A 4 11.56 11.81 -0.68
N ILE A 5 11.75 10.68 -1.37
CA ILE A 5 13.06 10.14 -1.76
C ILE A 5 13.09 10.00 -3.29
N PRO A 6 13.74 10.94 -4.00
CA PRO A 6 13.70 10.98 -5.48
C PRO A 6 14.32 9.73 -6.12
N ASP A 7 15.37 9.17 -5.54
CA ASP A 7 16.06 7.97 -6.05
C ASP A 7 15.17 6.72 -6.08
N ARG A 8 14.00 6.76 -5.42
CA ARG A 8 13.03 5.66 -5.45
C ARG A 8 12.07 5.74 -6.63
N VAL A 9 11.98 6.89 -7.30
CA VAL A 9 11.09 7.12 -8.43
C VAL A 9 11.74 6.61 -9.71
N ARG A 10 11.05 5.75 -10.44
CA ARG A 10 11.42 5.39 -11.82
C ARG A 10 11.23 6.56 -12.76
N ASP A 11 12.15 6.72 -13.71
CA ASP A 11 12.18 7.83 -14.68
C ASP A 11 10.83 8.05 -15.38
N ASP A 12 10.14 6.97 -15.77
CA ASP A 12 8.84 7.03 -16.45
C ASP A 12 7.73 7.71 -15.63
N TYR A 13 7.88 7.77 -14.30
CA TYR A 13 6.91 8.36 -13.37
C TYR A 13 7.37 9.72 -12.81
N ALA A 14 8.61 10.14 -13.10
CA ALA A 14 9.21 11.32 -12.46
C ALA A 14 8.44 12.61 -12.77
N ALA A 15 7.99 12.78 -14.02
CA ALA A 15 7.23 13.96 -14.44
C ALA A 15 5.86 14.04 -13.74
N ASP A 16 5.13 12.92 -13.69
CA ASP A 16 3.81 12.85 -13.06
C ASP A 16 3.90 13.08 -11.55
N ILE A 17 4.87 12.44 -10.89
CA ILE A 17 5.10 12.64 -9.46
C ILE A 17 5.50 14.09 -9.16
N GLN A 18 6.34 14.71 -10.00
CA GLN A 18 6.69 16.12 -9.80
C GLN A 18 5.47 17.03 -9.98
N ALA A 19 4.59 16.76 -10.96
CA ALA A 19 3.36 17.54 -11.14
C ALA A 19 2.43 17.45 -9.92
N ILE A 20 2.26 16.25 -9.35
CA ILE A 20 1.47 16.05 -8.12
C ILE A 20 2.09 16.84 -6.96
N ARG A 21 3.42 16.81 -6.82
CA ARG A 21 4.16 17.56 -5.79
C ARG A 21 4.00 19.06 -5.94
N ASP A 22 4.08 19.58 -7.16
CA ASP A 22 3.91 21.00 -7.44
C ASP A 22 2.49 21.48 -7.17
N GLN A 23 1.49 20.61 -7.36
CA GLN A 23 0.08 20.91 -7.13
C GLN A 23 -0.33 20.87 -5.65
N HIS A 24 0.11 19.87 -4.89
CA HIS A 24 -0.38 19.61 -3.54
C HIS A 24 0.63 19.95 -2.43
N GLY A 25 1.93 19.91 -2.73
CA GLY A 25 3.00 20.02 -1.73
C GLY A 25 3.25 18.73 -0.95
N ASP A 26 4.49 18.56 -0.49
CA ASP A 26 4.95 17.32 0.17
C ASP A 26 4.18 17.00 1.46
N ASP A 27 3.80 18.01 2.24
CA ASP A 27 3.08 17.81 3.52
C ASP A 27 1.70 17.18 3.32
N VAL A 28 0.97 17.63 2.29
CA VAL A 28 -0.36 17.09 1.95
C VAL A 28 -0.25 15.66 1.44
N ILE A 29 0.76 15.37 0.62
CA ILE A 29 1.00 14.03 0.09
C ILE A 29 1.36 13.08 1.23
N VAL A 30 2.24 13.50 2.15
CA VAL A 30 2.61 12.71 3.35
C VAL A 30 1.36 12.35 4.16
N ASP A 31 0.50 13.31 4.44
CA ASP A 31 -0.72 13.10 5.23
C ASP A 31 -1.65 12.06 4.57
N TRP A 32 -1.84 12.13 3.25
CA TRP A 32 -2.63 11.14 2.52
C TRP A 32 -2.00 9.74 2.54
N VAL A 33 -0.68 9.63 2.34
CA VAL A 33 0.01 8.33 2.36
C VAL A 33 0.05 7.73 3.77
N GLU A 34 0.16 8.57 4.82
CA GLU A 34 0.03 8.15 6.22
C GLU A 34 -1.38 7.62 6.51
N ARG A 35 -2.42 8.34 6.11
CA ARG A 35 -3.81 7.90 6.29
C ARG A 35 -4.13 6.60 5.55
N TYR A 36 -3.61 6.43 4.33
CA TYR A 36 -3.72 5.18 3.57
C TYR A 36 -3.12 3.96 4.28
N HIS A 37 -2.03 4.16 5.04
CA HIS A 37 -1.37 3.08 5.77
C HIS A 37 -1.93 2.86 7.18
N ALA A 38 -2.48 3.89 7.82
CA ALA A 38 -2.88 3.86 9.23
C ALA A 38 -4.39 3.70 9.46
N SER A 39 -5.23 3.98 8.46
CA SER A 39 -6.68 3.99 8.60
C SER A 39 -7.35 2.96 7.70
N ASP A 40 -8.36 2.26 8.22
CA ASP A 40 -9.26 1.41 7.42
C ASP A 40 -10.28 2.24 6.60
N ASP A 41 -10.41 3.54 6.89
CA ASP A 41 -11.37 4.45 6.24
C ASP A 41 -10.82 5.16 5.00
N VAL A 42 -9.53 4.97 4.68
CA VAL A 42 -8.89 5.58 3.51
C VAL A 42 -8.30 4.48 2.66
N ASP A 43 -8.91 4.24 1.51
CA ASP A 43 -8.40 3.28 0.55
C ASP A 43 -7.55 3.96 -0.55
N ARG A 44 -7.10 3.15 -1.52
CA ARG A 44 -6.29 3.63 -2.64
C ARG A 44 -7.04 4.69 -3.46
N ASP A 45 -8.31 4.43 -3.73
CA ASP A 45 -9.10 5.23 -4.67
C ASP A 45 -9.38 6.61 -4.05
N ASP A 46 -9.57 6.68 -2.73
CA ASP A 46 -9.66 7.95 -1.99
C ASP A 46 -8.41 8.82 -2.16
N VAL A 47 -7.22 8.21 -2.03
CA VAL A 47 -5.95 8.93 -2.23
C VAL A 47 -5.77 9.37 -3.67
N MET A 48 -6.12 8.50 -4.62
CA MET A 48 -6.03 8.80 -6.05
C MET A 48 -6.95 9.96 -6.43
N GLU A 49 -8.19 9.97 -5.94
CA GLU A 49 -9.12 11.08 -6.16
C GLU A 49 -8.61 12.38 -5.53
N ALA A 50 -8.15 12.32 -4.27
CA ALA A 50 -7.70 13.50 -3.55
C ALA A 50 -6.43 14.15 -4.14
N LEU A 51 -5.53 13.34 -4.71
CA LEU A 51 -4.28 13.79 -5.32
C LEU A 51 -4.35 13.90 -6.86
N GLY A 52 -5.52 13.70 -7.46
CA GLY A 52 -5.72 13.78 -8.91
C GLY A 52 -4.87 12.77 -9.70
N ILE A 53 -4.72 11.55 -9.19
CA ILE A 53 -3.92 10.49 -9.80
C ILE A 53 -4.81 9.63 -10.68
N ASP A 54 -4.66 9.75 -12.00
CA ASP A 54 -5.45 8.97 -12.96
C ASP A 54 -4.93 7.54 -13.20
N TYR A 55 -3.65 7.30 -12.89
CA TYR A 55 -2.99 6.02 -13.14
C TYR A 55 -2.56 5.34 -11.85
N VAL A 56 -3.07 4.12 -11.63
CA VAL A 56 -2.76 3.30 -10.44
C VAL A 56 -1.26 3.04 -10.27
N GLY A 57 -0.49 2.94 -11.37
CA GLY A 57 0.96 2.79 -11.27
C GLY A 57 1.63 4.00 -10.61
N THR A 58 1.16 5.22 -10.92
CA THR A 58 1.66 6.46 -10.33
C THR A 58 1.38 6.51 -8.82
N PHE A 59 0.23 6.01 -8.38
CA PHE A 59 -0.08 5.87 -6.95
C PHE A 59 0.95 5.00 -6.23
N TYR A 60 1.22 3.78 -6.71
CA TYR A 60 2.16 2.88 -6.01
C TYR A 60 3.59 3.39 -6.06
N GLU A 61 3.98 4.09 -7.13
CA GLU A 61 5.30 4.71 -7.22
C GLU A 61 5.42 5.92 -6.27
N LEU A 62 4.36 6.72 -6.13
CA LEU A 62 4.27 7.81 -5.16
C LEU A 62 4.39 7.29 -3.72
N VAL A 63 3.58 6.30 -3.34
CA VAL A 63 3.62 5.66 -2.01
C VAL A 63 4.99 5.07 -1.71
N ARG A 64 5.71 4.56 -2.72
CA ARG A 64 7.07 4.04 -2.56
C ARG A 64 8.10 5.14 -2.37
N ALA A 65 7.92 6.27 -3.05
CA ALA A 65 8.81 7.43 -2.98
C ALA A 65 8.71 8.16 -1.64
N TYR A 66 7.53 8.20 -1.04
CA TYR A 66 7.34 8.72 0.32
C TYR A 66 7.62 7.62 1.33
N ASN A 67 8.74 7.74 2.06
CA ASN A 67 9.14 6.78 3.08
C ASN A 67 8.31 6.94 4.36
N VAL A 68 7.03 6.62 4.26
CA VAL A 68 6.07 6.65 5.36
C VAL A 68 6.25 5.39 6.22
N ASP A 69 6.14 5.57 7.53
CA ASP A 69 6.14 4.46 8.49
C ASP A 69 4.90 3.60 8.22
N ARG A 70 5.12 2.39 7.72
CA ARG A 70 4.05 1.40 7.55
C ARG A 70 3.83 0.69 8.89
N PRO A 71 2.57 0.37 9.26
CA PRO A 71 2.34 -0.54 10.38
C PRO A 71 3.11 -1.84 10.12
N GLU A 72 3.68 -2.43 11.18
CA GLU A 72 4.36 -3.70 11.05
C GLU A 72 3.42 -4.73 10.41
N PRO A 73 3.89 -5.50 9.40
CA PRO A 73 3.10 -6.57 8.83
C PRO A 73 2.61 -7.50 9.94
N ASP A 74 1.32 -7.86 9.93
CA ASP A 74 0.82 -8.87 10.86
C ASP A 74 1.52 -10.19 10.55
N GLN A 75 2.43 -10.62 11.44
CA GLN A 75 3.22 -11.83 11.26
C GLN A 75 2.35 -13.08 11.06
N VAL A 76 1.13 -13.08 11.59
CA VAL A 76 0.17 -14.18 11.38
C VAL A 76 -0.33 -14.18 9.95
N GLU A 77 -0.58 -13.00 9.39
CA GLU A 77 -1.03 -12.82 8.01
C GLU A 77 0.11 -13.11 7.02
N GLU A 78 1.35 -12.69 7.31
CA GLU A 78 2.52 -13.08 6.51
C GLU A 78 2.72 -14.60 6.48
N ALA A 79 2.65 -15.27 7.63
CA ALA A 79 2.76 -16.72 7.70
C ALA A 79 1.63 -17.42 6.92
N ARG A 80 0.41 -16.89 6.98
CA ARG A 80 -0.74 -17.38 6.21
C ARG A 80 -0.49 -17.26 4.70
N GLN A 81 -0.03 -16.10 4.24
CA GLN A 81 0.21 -15.84 2.82
C GLN A 81 1.38 -16.68 2.28
N LEU A 82 2.44 -16.85 3.06
CA LEU A 82 3.57 -17.72 2.71
C LEU A 82 3.12 -19.18 2.52
N GLU A 83 2.32 -19.71 3.44
CA GLU A 83 1.82 -21.09 3.33
C GLU A 83 0.84 -21.25 2.16
N MET A 84 -0.02 -20.25 1.90
CA MET A 84 -0.88 -20.22 0.73
C MET A 84 -0.08 -20.22 -0.58
N MET A 85 0.96 -19.38 -0.69
CA MET A 85 1.86 -19.35 -1.84
C MET A 85 2.56 -20.70 -2.04
N ARG A 86 3.05 -21.31 -0.95
CA ARG A 86 3.69 -22.63 -1.01
C ARG A 86 2.76 -23.69 -1.56
N LEU A 87 1.52 -23.76 -1.08
CA LEU A 87 0.53 -24.74 -1.56
C LEU A 87 0.20 -24.54 -3.04
N LEU A 88 0.04 -23.28 -3.48
CA LEU A 88 -0.21 -22.97 -4.89
C LEU A 88 0.96 -23.38 -5.80
N LEU A 89 2.20 -23.10 -5.38
CA LEU A 89 3.41 -23.49 -6.13
C LEU A 89 3.60 -25.01 -6.17
N ASP A 90 3.20 -25.71 -5.11
CA ASP A 90 3.19 -27.17 -5.04
C ASP A 90 2.01 -27.81 -5.83
N GLY A 91 1.11 -27.00 -6.42
CA GLY A 91 -0.09 -27.48 -7.11
C GLY A 91 -1.12 -28.12 -6.18
N LYS A 92 -1.05 -27.83 -4.87
CA LYS A 92 -1.93 -28.36 -3.83
C LYS A 92 -3.13 -27.43 -3.62
N GLU A 93 -4.24 -28.02 -3.19
CA GLU A 93 -5.42 -27.24 -2.84
C GLU A 93 -5.16 -26.42 -1.57
N VAL A 94 -5.51 -25.12 -1.61
CA VAL A 94 -5.44 -24.24 -0.44
C VAL A 94 -6.65 -24.50 0.47
N PRO A 95 -6.48 -24.90 1.74
CA PRO A 95 -7.56 -25.07 2.70
C PRO A 95 -8.41 -23.79 2.91
N GLU A 96 -9.72 -23.92 3.14
CA GLU A 96 -10.63 -22.77 3.29
C GLU A 96 -10.23 -21.80 4.41
N ASN A 97 -9.71 -22.32 5.53
CA ASN A 97 -9.22 -21.52 6.65
C ASN A 97 -7.99 -20.67 6.27
N LEU A 98 -7.22 -21.11 5.27
CA LEU A 98 -6.12 -20.35 4.70
C LEU A 98 -6.55 -19.44 3.55
N ARG A 99 -7.79 -19.53 3.05
CA ARG A 99 -8.33 -18.60 2.03
C ARG A 99 -8.87 -17.30 2.63
N LYS A 100 -9.25 -17.33 3.92
CA LYS A 100 -9.79 -16.16 4.64
C LYS A 100 -8.67 -15.36 5.30
N PRO A 101 -8.75 -14.01 5.35
CA PRO A 101 -7.81 -13.18 6.09
C PRO A 101 -7.76 -13.59 7.56
N ALA A 102 -6.57 -13.58 8.18
CA ALA A 102 -6.43 -13.91 9.61
C ALA A 102 -7.28 -12.98 10.50
N SER A 103 -7.46 -11.72 10.08
CA SER A 103 -8.28 -10.70 10.73
C SER A 103 -9.76 -11.08 10.88
N TRP A 104 -10.31 -11.91 9.98
CA TRP A 104 -11.70 -12.38 10.09
C TRP A 104 -11.93 -13.32 11.28
N THR A 105 -10.87 -13.98 11.76
CA THR A 105 -10.96 -14.88 12.92
C THR A 105 -11.02 -14.12 14.25
N LYS A 106 -10.55 -12.88 14.30
CA LYS A 106 -10.53 -12.05 15.52
C LYS A 106 -11.90 -11.47 15.90
N GLN A 107 -12.90 -11.49 15.01
CA GLN A 107 -14.23 -10.90 15.26
C GLN A 107 -15.20 -11.77 16.08
N LEU A 108 -14.75 -12.91 16.63
CA LEU A 108 -15.55 -13.73 17.55
C LEU A 108 -14.94 -13.69 18.95
N ASN A 109 -15.15 -12.58 19.67
CA ASN A 109 -15.11 -12.53 21.13
C ASN A 109 -16.01 -11.41 21.65
#